data_AF-A0A6G9SHP0-F1
#
_entry.id   AF-A0A6G9SHP0-F1
#
_cell.length_a   1.000
_cell.length_b   1.000
_cell.length_c   1.000
_cell.angle_alpha   90.00
_cell.angle_beta   90.00
_cell.angle_gamma   90.00
#
_symmetry.space_group_name_H-M   'P 1'
#
loop_
_entity.id
_entity.type
_entity.pdbx_description
1 polymer ?
#
loop_
_entity_poly.entity_id
_entity_poly.type
_entity_poly.pdbx_seq_one_letter_code
_entity_poly.pdbx_strand_id
1 'polypeptide(L)' 'MNHHTFHDEATLAEQAESWGRKAVNLKLIPSFVVRHYADSPVFYIPDEDTSIGLTAPEAYLKFKKLVEASLAKL' A
#
# COMPACT_ATOMS: atom_id res chain seq x y z
N MET A 1 23.51 17.40 17.18
CA MET A 1 22.08 17.45 17.54
C MET A 1 21.43 16.24 16.88
N ASN A 2 20.89 15.33 17.67
CA ASN A 2 20.48 13.99 17.26
C ASN A 2 19.36 14.05 16.20
N HIS A 3 19.70 13.76 14.94
CA HIS A 3 18.75 13.43 13.87
C HIS A 3 18.18 12.03 14.15
N HIS A 4 17.28 11.92 15.12
CA HIS A 4 16.44 10.75 15.25
C HIS A 4 15.22 10.98 14.35
N THR A 5 15.30 10.46 13.13
CA THR A 5 14.25 10.42 12.13
C THR A 5 13.07 9.61 12.67
N PHE A 6 12.12 10.28 13.32
CA PHE A 6 10.75 9.80 13.45
C PHE A 6 10.10 9.90 12.06
N HIS A 7 10.47 8.99 11.15
CA HIS A 7 10.13 9.10 9.72
C HIS A 7 9.64 7.77 9.12
N ASP A 8 9.33 6.77 9.93
CA ASP A 8 9.11 5.41 9.40
C ASP A 8 7.65 5.09 9.09
N GLU A 9 6.67 5.63 9.84
CA GLU A 9 5.25 5.29 9.62
C GLU A 9 4.58 6.10 8.50
N ALA A 10 4.86 7.40 8.41
CA ALA A 10 4.32 8.26 7.35
C ALA A 10 4.87 7.87 5.98
N THR A 11 6.16 7.56 5.90
CA THR A 11 6.82 7.18 4.64
C THR A 11 6.34 5.83 4.12
N LEU A 12 6.06 4.86 5.00
CA LEU A 12 5.53 3.56 4.58
C LEU A 12 4.12 3.67 3.99
N ALA A 13 3.25 4.49 4.58
CA ALA A 13 1.91 4.72 4.04
C ALA A 13 1.96 5.42 2.68
N GLU A 14 2.81 6.44 2.53
CA GLU A 14 3.03 7.12 1.25
C GLU A 14 3.61 6.18 0.18
N GLN A 15 4.57 5.34 0.57
CA GLN A 15 5.12 4.33 -0.33
C GLN A 15 4.08 3.28 -0.73
N ALA A 16 3.26 2.81 0.22
CA ALA A 16 2.16 1.90 -0.05
C ALA A 16 1.16 2.51 -1.04
N GLU A 17 0.78 3.78 -0.87
CA GLU A 17 -0.09 4.49 -1.82
C GLU A 17 0.54 4.56 -3.21
N SER A 18 1.83 4.87 -3.30
CA SER A 18 2.56 4.92 -4.58
C SER A 18 2.56 3.57 -5.30
N TRP A 19 2.82 2.48 -4.58
CA TRP A 19 2.73 1.12 -5.14
C TRP A 19 1.30 0.73 -5.49
N GLY A 20 0.31 1.07 -4.67
CA GLY A 20 -1.10 0.86 -4.96
C GLY A 20 -1.53 1.58 -6.24
N ARG A 21 -1.10 2.84 -6.43
CA ARG A 21 -1.37 3.59 -7.65
C ARG A 21 -0.71 2.96 -8.88
N LYS A 22 0.51 2.42 -8.74
CA LYS A 22 1.14 1.64 -9.82
C LYS A 22 0.35 0.37 -10.14
N ALA A 23 -0.11 -0.36 -9.13
CA ALA A 23 -0.93 -1.56 -9.33
C ALA A 23 -2.24 -1.23 -10.05
N VAL A 24 -2.90 -0.12 -9.72
CA VAL A 24 -4.09 0.38 -10.44
C VAL A 24 -3.75 0.74 -11.89
N ASN A 25 -2.65 1.45 -12.13
CA ASN A 25 -2.22 1.81 -13.50
C ASN A 25 -1.91 0.60 -14.36
N LEU A 26 -1.31 -0.44 -13.76
CA LEU A 26 -1.05 -1.72 -14.40
C LEU A 26 -2.30 -2.62 -14.52
N LYS A 27 -3.47 -2.12 -14.09
CA LYS A 27 -4.75 -2.85 -14.07
C LYS A 27 -4.69 -4.16 -13.27
N LEU A 28 -3.82 -4.23 -12.25
CA LEU A 28 -3.68 -5.38 -11.35
C LEU A 28 -4.72 -5.39 -10.25
N ILE A 29 -5.18 -4.20 -9.86
CA ILE A 29 -6.31 -4.00 -8.96
C ILE A 29 -7.23 -2.93 -9.58
N PRO A 30 -8.55 -3.01 -9.38
CA PRO A 30 -9.48 -2.02 -9.92
C PRO A 30 -9.32 -0.66 -9.24
N SER A 31 -9.14 -0.65 -7.92
CA SER A 31 -8.96 0.54 -7.10
C SER A 31 -8.47 0.14 -5.69
N PHE A 32 -8.18 1.13 -4.85
CA PHE A 32 -7.95 0.93 -3.41
C PHE A 32 -8.44 2.17 -2.65
N VAL A 33 -8.70 2.00 -1.35
CA VAL A 33 -9.15 3.07 -0.45
C VAL A 33 -8.19 3.16 0.73
N VAL A 34 -7.78 4.37 1.11
CA VAL A 34 -6.99 4.61 2.31
C VAL A 34 -7.86 5.30 3.35
N ARG A 35 -8.01 4.69 4.52
CA ARG A 35 -8.65 5.28 5.68
C ARG A 35 -7.59 5.67 6.70
N HIS A 36 -7.49 6.97 6.95
CA HIS A 36 -6.62 7.50 7.98
C HIS A 36 -7.35 7.43 9.32
N TYR A 37 -6.98 6.46 10.16
CA TYR A 37 -7.42 6.43 11.56
C TYR A 37 -6.46 7.24 12.43
N ALA A 38 -6.90 7.61 13.63
CA ALA A 38 -6.06 8.30 14.61
C ALA A 38 -4.84 7.48 15.05
N ASP A 39 -4.92 6.16 14.94
CA ASP A 39 -3.87 5.22 15.33
C ASP A 39 -2.90 4.91 14.17
N SER A 40 -3.43 4.58 12.99
CA SER A 40 -2.64 4.32 11.77
C SER A 40 -3.52 4.30 10.52
N PRO A 41 -2.99 4.61 9.33
CA PRO A 41 -3.73 4.46 8.09
C PRO A 41 -3.93 2.98 7.74
N VAL A 42 -5.13 2.67 7.25
CA VAL A 42 -5.55 1.32 6.84
C VAL A 42 -5.98 1.37 5.37
N PHE A 43 -5.48 0.42 4.60
CA PHE A 43 -5.67 0.30 3.16
C PHE A 43 -6.68 -0.81 2.86
N TYR A 44 -7.65 -0.54 2.00
CA TYR A 44 -8.69 -1.47 1.60
C TYR A 44 -8.63 -1.68 0.09
N ILE A 45 -8.69 -2.93 -0.35
CA ILE A 45 -8.74 -3.31 -1.76
C ILE A 45 -10.12 -3.94 -2.00
N PRO A 46 -10.99 -3.34 -2.82
CA PRO A 46 -12.37 -3.79 -3.01
C PRO A 46 -12.51 -5.06 -3.87
N ASP A 47 -11.40 -5.60 -4.38
CA ASP A 47 -11.38 -6.75 -5.28
C ASP A 47 -11.32 -8.10 -4.55
N GLU A 48 -10.83 -8.12 -3.31
CA GLU A 48 -10.89 -9.32 -2.48
C GLU A 48 -12.24 -9.39 -1.77
N ASP A 49 -12.97 -10.48 -2.00
CA ASP A 49 -14.21 -10.91 -1.33
C ASP A 49 -14.14 -10.74 0.21
N THR A 50 -12.93 -10.71 0.74
CA THR A 50 -12.53 -10.26 2.06
C THR A 50 -11.93 -8.85 2.01
N SER A 51 -12.75 -7.82 2.21
CA SER A 51 -12.31 -6.43 2.46
C SER A 51 -11.57 -6.29 3.81
N ILE A 52 -10.45 -6.99 3.94
CA ILE A 52 -9.59 -6.92 5.12
C ILE A 52 -8.78 -5.63 4.99
N GLY A 53 -8.91 -4.77 6.00
CA GLY A 53 -8.09 -3.58 6.10
C GLY A 53 -6.64 -3.98 6.35
N LEU A 54 -5.75 -3.61 5.43
CA LEU A 54 -4.31 -3.83 5.50
C LEU A 54 -3.66 -2.64 6.18
N THR A 55 -2.71 -2.88 7.07
CA THR A 55 -1.87 -1.81 7.60
C THR A 55 -0.93 -1.28 6.51
N ALA A 56 -0.37 -0.07 6.68
CA ALA A 56 0.61 0.51 5.75
C ALA A 56 1.74 -0.47 5.30
N PRO A 57 2.43 -1.20 6.20
CA PRO A 57 3.46 -2.16 5.80
C PRO A 57 2.90 -3.37 5.04
N GLU A 58 1.73 -3.88 5.42
CA GLU A 58 1.09 -5.00 4.72
C GLU A 58 0.64 -4.60 3.30
N ALA A 59 0.04 -3.42 3.19
CA ALA A 59 -0.37 -2.84 1.92
C ALA A 59 0.85 -2.63 1.00
N TYR A 60 1.94 -2.07 1.54
CA TYR A 60 3.20 -1.91 0.83
C TYR A 60 3.71 -3.25 0.26
N LEU A 61 3.83 -4.28 1.11
CA LEU A 61 4.31 -5.60 0.68
C LEU A 61 3.38 -6.23 -0.36
N LYS A 62 2.06 -6.11 -0.18
CA LYS A 62 1.07 -6.67 -1.10
C LYS A 62 1.11 -5.99 -2.47
N PHE A 63 1.06 -4.66 -2.51
CA PHE A 63 1.13 -3.90 -3.76
C PHE A 63 2.46 -4.08 -4.47
N LYS A 64 3.58 -4.05 -3.73
CA LYS A 64 4.91 -4.29 -4.29
C LYS A 64 4.97 -5.66 -4.95
N LYS A 65 4.55 -6.72 -4.24
CA LYS A 65 4.52 -8.09 -4.76
C LYS A 65 3.62 -8.23 -5.99
N LEU A 66 2.46 -7.58 -6.03
CA LEU A 66 1.57 -7.57 -7.19
C LEU A 66 2.25 -6.94 -8.41
N VAL A 67 2.84 -5.76 -8.23
CA VAL A 67 3.53 -5.05 -9.31
C VAL A 67 4.75 -5.83 -9.79
N GLU A 68 5.58 -6.33 -8.88
CA GLU A 68 6.75 -7.15 -9.22
C GLU A 68 6.36 -8.45 -9.93
N ALA A 69 5.33 -9.15 -9.47
CA ALA A 69 4.83 -10.36 -10.12
C ALA A 69 4.29 -10.08 -11.53
N SER A 70 3.67 -8.91 -11.74
CA SER A 70 3.24 -8.49 -13.08
C SER A 70 4.42 -8.16 -13.99
N LEU A 71 5.45 -7.49 -13.47
CA LEU A 71 6.64 -7.13 -14.24
C LEU A 71 7.48 -8.36 -14.58
N ALA A 72 7.56 -9.35 -13.69
CA ALA A 72 8.28 -10.60 -13.93
C ALA A 72 7.59 -11.53 -14.95
N LYS A 73 6.33 -11.25 -15.32
CA LYS A 73 5.54 -12.04 -16.28
C LYS A 73 5.57 -11.46 -17.70
N LEU A 74 6.20 -10.29 -17.87
CA LEU A 74 6.43 -9.59 -19.14
C LEU A 74 7.83 -9.91 -19.67
#